data_AF-A0A9P6CDU4-F1
#
_entry.id   AF-A0A9P6CDU4-F1
#
_cell.length_a   1.000
_cell.length_b   1.000
_cell.length_c   1.000
_cell.angle_alpha   90.00
_cell.angle_beta   90.00
_cell.angle_gamma   90.00
#
_symmetry.space_group_name_H-M   'P 1'
#
loop_
_entity.id
_entity.type
_entity.pdbx_description
1 polymer ?
#
loop_
_entity_poly.entity_id
_entity_poly.type
_entity_poly.pdbx_seq_one_letter_code
_entity_poly.pdbx_strand_id
1 'polypeptide(L)'
;MSFQIITHTPEQATQWRQLAASNPSRVARTLALAPGQKTREGDNQGDVFPALAAVVEAARPVEGGRNEPWDRLVEAGVAEVLCYNVMNMTTTANFPPDTPAEILEEAKKAMPSSYAAALEALRAATFNFQTPPSRTDKRVIAALKKDWAGMMKRLWEQPENTLIPTDSHIAERVAVAQIVVRVIISDPSFLSIFYRPNDLTIQIMARHWKHSTAVIDTRTTAGVLHGFLGPTHPHHITYVQAHPPSYPDILSRIYLGVSPSPALSVPKQAKALVTTFAAHLPILSGSVAQMDLEFFTQVFRLANTIEPELVIATLKSTPFWNSAFRLMKKSAKSTEGLSEKEKEEDDRVRVSIMASVMGISADLLHLATIKNSQECEPLVRIWANENFFGALEESIEQLVAVRGITMQISTISSVINGLIQNAQPPFVRLLGTQFPRWRLIGTILKHDIKRQGIEGPPQISQSNDLPDPESNIWDHGAWQTLVSLQNACFDLGKTCAKRGCGNTGVSLCKCEAVLYCSDACRTKDSEGHNIVCGWMGVLGNVGKQNTGSVEYDATSITPPSVKTTSGPLEGLD
;
A
#
# COMPACT_ATOMS: atom_id res chain seq x y z
N MET A 1 16.68 -20.04 -18.89
CA MET A 1 16.12 -20.51 -20.19
C MET A 1 14.62 -20.47 -20.05
N SER A 2 13.88 -19.81 -20.93
CA SER A 2 12.41 -19.80 -20.87
C SER A 2 11.90 -21.12 -21.48
N PHE A 3 11.28 -21.98 -20.68
CA PHE A 3 10.58 -23.15 -21.18
C PHE A 3 9.35 -22.69 -21.99
N GLN A 4 9.40 -22.83 -23.31
CA GLN A 4 8.24 -22.59 -24.17
C GLN A 4 7.45 -23.89 -24.30
N ILE A 5 6.28 -23.94 -23.66
CA ILE A 5 5.35 -25.06 -23.84
C ILE A 5 4.71 -24.89 -25.21
N ILE A 6 5.16 -25.69 -26.18
CA ILE A 6 4.57 -25.71 -27.51
C ILE A 6 3.24 -26.46 -27.41
N THR A 7 2.14 -25.72 -27.38
CA THR A 7 0.79 -26.30 -27.36
C THR A 7 0.25 -26.62 -28.74
N HIS A 8 0.87 -26.09 -29.80
CA HIS A 8 0.45 -26.24 -31.20
C HIS A 8 1.56 -25.83 -32.18
N THR A 9 1.45 -26.25 -33.45
CA THR A 9 2.40 -25.87 -34.50
C THR A 9 2.12 -24.46 -35.07
N PRO A 10 3.11 -23.81 -35.71
CA PRO A 10 2.90 -22.52 -36.39
C PRO A 10 1.81 -22.55 -37.47
N GLU A 11 1.66 -23.67 -38.16
CA GLU A 11 0.62 -23.89 -39.18
C GLU A 11 -0.77 -23.90 -38.53
N GLN A 12 -0.92 -24.61 -37.41
CA GLN A 12 -2.15 -24.59 -36.62
C GLN A 12 -2.48 -23.17 -36.13
N ALA A 13 -1.49 -22.44 -35.61
CA ALA A 13 -1.69 -21.05 -35.17
C ALA A 13 -2.24 -20.18 -36.32
N THR A 14 -1.63 -20.30 -37.50
CA THR A 14 -2.03 -19.53 -38.69
C THR A 14 -3.43 -19.92 -39.17
N GLN A 15 -3.74 -21.21 -39.19
CA GLN A 15 -5.07 -21.71 -39.53
C GLN A 15 -6.13 -21.14 -38.58
N TRP A 16 -5.90 -21.17 -37.27
CA TRP A 16 -6.87 -20.70 -36.28
C TRP A 16 -7.06 -19.18 -36.32
N ARG A 17 -6.02 -18.38 -36.64
CA ARG A 17 -6.19 -16.94 -36.94
C ARG A 17 -7.10 -16.70 -38.14
N GLN A 18 -6.89 -17.46 -39.22
CA GLN A 18 -7.74 -17.34 -40.41
C GLN A 18 -9.18 -17.75 -40.12
N LEU A 19 -9.39 -18.79 -39.32
CA LEU A 19 -10.72 -19.23 -38.88
C LEU A 19 -11.40 -18.22 -37.96
N ALA A 20 -10.67 -17.54 -37.08
CA ALA A 20 -11.22 -16.46 -36.26
C ALA A 20 -11.82 -15.34 -37.12
N ALA A 21 -11.18 -15.01 -38.25
CA ALA A 21 -11.67 -14.02 -39.18
C ALA A 21 -12.81 -14.54 -40.08
N SER A 22 -12.70 -15.77 -40.61
CA SER A 22 -13.57 -16.30 -41.68
C SER A 22 -14.72 -17.18 -41.20
N ASN A 23 -14.58 -17.86 -40.05
CA ASN A 23 -15.57 -18.79 -39.49
C ASN A 23 -15.58 -18.73 -37.95
N PRO A 24 -15.97 -17.59 -37.36
CA PRO A 24 -15.96 -17.36 -35.91
C PRO A 24 -16.80 -18.39 -35.13
N SER A 25 -17.90 -18.89 -35.71
CA SER A 25 -18.73 -19.90 -35.06
C SER A 25 -18.04 -21.26 -34.91
N ARG A 26 -17.14 -21.63 -35.83
CA ARG A 26 -16.30 -22.83 -35.65
C ARG A 26 -15.37 -22.64 -34.47
N VAL A 27 -14.71 -21.49 -34.35
CA VAL A 27 -13.83 -21.16 -33.22
C VAL A 27 -14.58 -21.26 -31.89
N ALA A 28 -15.77 -20.64 -31.78
CA ALA A 28 -16.58 -20.72 -30.57
C ALA A 28 -16.98 -22.17 -30.21
N ARG A 29 -17.37 -23.00 -31.20
CA ARG A 29 -17.69 -24.42 -30.98
C ARG A 29 -16.47 -25.22 -30.53
N THR A 30 -15.32 -25.00 -31.14
CA THR A 30 -14.07 -25.68 -30.77
C THR A 30 -13.68 -25.35 -29.33
N LEU A 31 -13.77 -24.07 -28.94
CA LEU A 31 -13.51 -23.66 -27.57
C LEU A 31 -14.48 -24.22 -26.54
N ALA A 32 -15.68 -24.65 -26.96
CA ALA A 32 -16.71 -25.24 -26.10
C ALA A 32 -16.63 -26.78 -26.02
N LEU A 33 -15.65 -27.42 -26.67
CA LEU A 33 -15.52 -28.88 -26.66
C LEU A 33 -15.21 -29.40 -25.24
N ALA A 34 -15.97 -30.40 -24.80
CA ALA A 34 -15.62 -31.19 -23.62
C ALA A 34 -14.64 -32.35 -23.98
N PRO A 35 -13.92 -32.93 -23.01
CA PRO A 35 -13.04 -34.06 -23.25
C PRO A 35 -13.71 -35.20 -24.02
N GLY A 36 -13.06 -35.71 -25.07
CA GLY A 36 -13.57 -36.78 -25.92
C GLY A 36 -14.57 -36.38 -27.01
N GLN A 37 -15.02 -35.11 -27.02
CA GLN A 37 -15.92 -34.61 -28.06
C GLN A 37 -15.18 -34.17 -29.32
N LYS A 38 -15.91 -34.13 -30.44
CA LYS A 38 -15.46 -33.54 -31.71
C LYS A 38 -16.51 -32.57 -32.25
N THR A 39 -16.08 -31.51 -32.93
CA THR A 39 -16.99 -30.64 -33.69
C THR A 39 -17.44 -31.35 -34.97
N ARG A 40 -18.45 -30.81 -35.64
CA ARG A 40 -18.88 -31.28 -36.98
C ARG A 40 -17.80 -31.12 -38.05
N GLU A 41 -16.84 -30.21 -37.83
CA GLU A 41 -15.67 -30.00 -38.68
C GLU A 41 -14.53 -30.98 -38.37
N GLY A 42 -14.68 -31.82 -37.35
CA GLY A 42 -13.68 -32.80 -36.91
C GLY A 42 -12.66 -32.27 -35.90
N ASP A 43 -12.80 -31.02 -35.44
CA ASP A 43 -11.93 -30.43 -34.42
C ASP A 43 -12.10 -31.18 -33.10
N ASN A 44 -11.02 -31.29 -32.33
CA ASN A 44 -10.98 -32.03 -31.08
C ASN A 44 -10.26 -31.21 -29.98
N GLN A 45 -9.98 -31.83 -28.83
CA GLN A 45 -9.34 -31.16 -27.69
C GLN A 45 -7.96 -30.56 -28.02
N GLY A 46 -7.20 -31.16 -28.95
CA GLY A 46 -5.91 -30.62 -29.39
C GLY A 46 -6.03 -29.26 -30.10
N ASP A 47 -7.22 -28.92 -30.58
CA ASP A 47 -7.49 -27.67 -31.31
C ASP A 47 -7.91 -26.52 -30.40
N VAL A 48 -8.23 -26.78 -29.13
CA VAL A 48 -8.73 -25.76 -28.18
C VAL A 48 -7.68 -24.69 -27.91
N PHE A 49 -6.44 -25.07 -27.62
CA PHE A 49 -5.35 -24.12 -27.31
C PHE A 49 -4.97 -23.21 -28.49
N PRO A 50 -4.73 -23.71 -29.71
CA PRO A 50 -4.46 -22.82 -30.84
C PRO A 50 -5.67 -21.92 -31.19
N ALA A 51 -6.90 -22.43 -31.07
CA ALA A 51 -8.10 -21.61 -31.21
C ALA A 51 -8.15 -20.48 -30.17
N LEU A 52 -7.82 -20.79 -28.90
CA LEU A 52 -7.82 -19.82 -27.82
C LEU A 52 -6.74 -18.76 -28.00
N ALA A 53 -5.55 -19.16 -28.46
CA ALA A 53 -4.48 -18.22 -28.81
C ALA A 53 -4.91 -17.24 -29.91
N ALA A 54 -5.61 -17.73 -30.95
CA ALA A 54 -6.18 -16.87 -32.00
C ALA A 54 -7.25 -15.91 -31.46
N VAL A 55 -8.06 -16.33 -30.48
CA VAL A 55 -9.03 -15.46 -29.82
C VAL A 55 -8.35 -14.40 -28.96
N VAL A 56 -7.30 -14.74 -28.21
CA VAL A 56 -6.50 -13.76 -27.45
C VAL A 56 -5.92 -12.71 -28.38
N GLU A 57 -5.36 -13.13 -29.52
CA GLU A 57 -4.81 -12.21 -30.53
C GLU A 57 -5.91 -11.31 -31.11
N ALA A 58 -7.05 -11.88 -31.48
CA ALA A 58 -8.19 -11.13 -31.98
C ALA A 58 -8.76 -10.17 -30.93
N ALA A 59 -8.71 -10.47 -29.63
CA ALA A 59 -9.22 -9.61 -28.57
C ALA A 59 -8.31 -8.40 -28.24
N ARG A 60 -7.10 -8.34 -28.78
CA ARG A 60 -6.16 -7.23 -28.49
C ARG A 60 -6.61 -5.92 -29.13
N PRO A 61 -6.22 -4.76 -28.56
CA PRO A 61 -6.49 -3.48 -29.16
C PRO A 61 -5.88 -3.33 -30.56
N VAL A 62 -6.67 -2.78 -31.48
CA VAL A 62 -6.24 -2.40 -32.83
C VAL A 62 -6.15 -0.88 -32.87
N GLU A 63 -4.99 -0.34 -33.23
CA GLU A 63 -4.80 1.10 -33.31
C GLU A 63 -5.71 1.73 -34.37
N GLY A 64 -6.51 2.71 -33.97
CA GLY A 64 -7.26 3.58 -34.88
C GLY A 64 -8.43 2.94 -35.63
N GLY A 65 -8.93 1.76 -35.24
CA GLY A 65 -9.94 1.05 -36.03
C GLY A 65 -10.89 0.13 -35.27
N ARG A 66 -11.94 -0.31 -35.97
CA ARG A 66 -12.82 -1.39 -35.51
C ARG A 66 -12.10 -2.73 -35.60
N ASN A 67 -12.23 -3.54 -34.56
CA ASN A 67 -11.68 -4.88 -34.52
C ASN A 67 -12.72 -5.88 -35.05
N GLU A 68 -12.90 -5.93 -36.37
CA GLU A 68 -13.91 -6.78 -37.00
C GLU A 68 -13.78 -8.27 -36.66
N PRO A 69 -12.57 -8.88 -36.59
CA PRO A 69 -12.43 -10.26 -36.16
C PRO A 69 -13.01 -10.50 -34.75
N TRP A 70 -12.73 -9.60 -33.80
CA TRP A 70 -13.29 -9.67 -32.45
C TRP A 70 -14.81 -9.52 -32.44
N ASP A 71 -15.33 -8.53 -33.17
CA ASP A 71 -16.77 -8.29 -33.27
C ASP A 71 -17.50 -9.55 -33.76
N ARG A 72 -17.01 -10.17 -34.84
CA ARG A 72 -17.57 -11.40 -35.41
C ARG A 72 -17.48 -12.59 -34.45
N LEU A 73 -16.39 -12.70 -33.66
CA LEU A 73 -16.24 -13.74 -32.63
C LEU A 73 -17.25 -13.55 -31.49
N VAL A 74 -17.44 -12.33 -31.00
CA VAL A 74 -18.44 -12.01 -29.98
C VAL A 74 -19.85 -12.24 -30.51
N GLU A 75 -20.12 -11.92 -31.77
CA GLU A 75 -21.40 -12.25 -32.40
C GLU A 75 -21.67 -13.75 -32.48
N ALA A 76 -20.62 -14.56 -32.61
CA ALA A 76 -20.69 -16.01 -32.59
C ALA A 76 -20.75 -16.64 -31.18
N GLY A 77 -20.74 -15.83 -30.11
CA GLY A 77 -20.86 -16.29 -28.72
C GLY A 77 -19.53 -16.64 -28.04
N VAL A 78 -18.40 -16.08 -28.52
CA VAL A 78 -17.09 -16.38 -27.91
C VAL A 78 -17.01 -15.93 -26.44
N ALA A 79 -17.72 -14.86 -26.06
CA ALA A 79 -17.63 -14.29 -24.71
C ALA A 79 -18.17 -15.26 -23.66
N GLU A 80 -19.32 -15.88 -23.92
CA GLU A 80 -19.93 -16.91 -23.07
C GLU A 80 -19.03 -18.15 -22.98
N VAL A 81 -18.42 -18.56 -24.10
CA VAL A 81 -17.50 -19.70 -24.12
C VAL A 81 -16.21 -19.41 -23.35
N LEU A 82 -15.68 -18.20 -23.42
CA LEU A 82 -14.52 -17.80 -22.60
C LEU A 82 -14.86 -17.81 -21.11
N CYS A 83 -16.03 -17.30 -20.71
CA CYS A 83 -16.48 -17.38 -19.32
C CYS A 83 -16.65 -18.84 -18.86
N TYR A 84 -17.22 -19.69 -19.72
CA TYR A 84 -17.32 -21.13 -19.48
C TYR A 84 -15.95 -21.79 -19.32
N ASN A 85 -14.97 -21.42 -20.14
CA ASN A 85 -13.61 -21.95 -20.06
C ASN A 85 -12.89 -21.50 -18.79
N VAL A 86 -13.09 -20.26 -18.32
CA VAL A 86 -12.57 -19.85 -17.01
C VAL A 86 -13.10 -20.75 -15.89
N MET A 87 -14.36 -21.18 -15.98
CA MET A 87 -15.00 -22.03 -14.97
C MET A 87 -14.59 -23.52 -15.06
N ASN A 88 -14.45 -24.05 -16.28
CA ASN A 88 -14.44 -25.51 -16.52
C ASN A 88 -13.20 -26.04 -17.24
N MET A 89 -12.35 -25.17 -17.80
CA MET A 89 -11.17 -25.62 -18.53
C MET A 89 -10.20 -26.34 -17.59
N THR A 90 -9.61 -27.42 -18.09
CA THR A 90 -8.57 -28.19 -17.40
C THR A 90 -7.42 -28.40 -18.36
N THR A 91 -6.19 -28.16 -17.90
CA THR A 91 -4.99 -28.40 -18.71
C THR A 91 -4.33 -29.69 -18.25
N THR A 92 -4.17 -30.64 -19.17
CA THR A 92 -3.34 -31.83 -18.95
C THR A 92 -2.00 -31.62 -19.65
N ALA A 93 -0.93 -31.48 -18.86
CA ALA A 93 0.42 -31.46 -19.39
C ALA A 93 0.95 -32.90 -19.47
N ASN A 94 1.28 -33.34 -20.69
CA ASN A 94 1.92 -34.62 -20.92
C ASN A 94 3.43 -34.41 -20.93
N PHE A 95 4.11 -34.92 -19.91
CA PHE A 95 5.57 -34.94 -19.85
C PHE A 95 6.07 -36.33 -20.29
N PRO A 96 7.19 -36.42 -21.03
CA PRO A 96 7.84 -37.69 -21.30
C PRO A 96 8.10 -38.47 -19.99
N PRO A 97 7.95 -39.81 -19.98
CA PRO A 97 8.08 -40.62 -18.76
C PRO A 97 9.47 -40.48 -18.09
N ASP A 98 10.51 -40.19 -18.89
CA ASP A 98 11.89 -40.04 -18.42
C ASP A 98 12.26 -38.60 -18.03
N THR A 99 11.28 -37.69 -17.89
CA THR A 99 11.54 -36.29 -17.51
C THR A 99 12.06 -36.23 -16.06
N PRO A 100 13.25 -35.65 -15.81
CA PRO A 100 13.76 -35.48 -14.45
C PRO A 100 12.78 -34.74 -13.54
N ALA A 101 12.66 -35.17 -12.28
CA ALA A 101 11.70 -34.62 -11.32
C ALA A 101 11.88 -33.10 -11.11
N GLU A 102 13.12 -32.61 -11.10
CA GLU A 102 13.42 -31.18 -10.97
C GLU A 102 12.88 -30.37 -12.15
N ILE A 103 13.06 -30.86 -13.38
CA ILE A 103 12.53 -30.24 -14.60
C ILE A 103 11.01 -30.28 -14.60
N LEU A 104 10.41 -31.38 -14.13
CA LEU A 104 8.96 -31.51 -14.02
C LEU A 104 8.37 -30.49 -13.04
N GLU A 105 8.99 -30.30 -11.89
CA GLU A 105 8.55 -29.31 -10.89
C GLU A 105 8.77 -27.86 -11.36
N GLU A 106 9.89 -27.57 -12.03
CA GLU A 106 10.13 -26.26 -12.65
C GLU A 106 9.10 -25.98 -13.74
N ALA A 107 8.85 -26.96 -14.62
CA ALA A 107 7.85 -26.84 -15.68
C ALA A 107 6.47 -26.59 -15.08
N LYS A 108 6.03 -27.37 -14.08
CA LYS A 108 4.75 -27.17 -13.38
C LYS A 108 4.60 -25.76 -12.79
N LYS A 109 5.67 -25.21 -12.20
CA LYS A 109 5.69 -23.84 -11.66
C LYS A 109 5.72 -22.77 -12.74
N ALA A 110 6.12 -23.10 -13.97
CA ALA A 110 6.13 -22.17 -15.09
C ALA A 110 4.84 -22.25 -15.94
N MET A 111 4.06 -23.34 -15.84
CA MET A 111 2.84 -23.50 -16.62
C MET A 111 1.80 -22.45 -16.21
N PRO A 112 1.16 -21.76 -17.16
CA PRO A 112 0.01 -20.93 -16.84
C PRO A 112 -1.14 -21.76 -16.24
N SER A 113 -1.99 -21.14 -15.44
CA SER A 113 -3.22 -21.80 -14.99
C SER A 113 -4.13 -22.15 -16.19
N SER A 114 -4.94 -23.18 -16.07
CA SER A 114 -5.82 -23.69 -17.13
C SER A 114 -6.78 -22.64 -17.69
N TYR A 115 -7.23 -21.72 -16.83
CA TYR A 115 -8.09 -20.61 -17.19
C TYR A 115 -7.35 -19.35 -17.69
N ALA A 116 -6.01 -19.32 -17.64
CA ALA A 116 -5.22 -18.11 -17.85
C ALA A 116 -5.46 -17.47 -19.22
N ALA A 117 -5.45 -18.28 -20.29
CA ALA A 117 -5.64 -17.76 -21.65
C ALA A 117 -7.07 -17.27 -21.91
N ALA A 118 -8.09 -17.90 -21.31
CA ALA A 118 -9.47 -17.43 -21.41
C ALA A 118 -9.67 -16.12 -20.64
N LEU A 119 -9.08 -16.03 -19.45
CA LEU A 119 -9.09 -14.81 -18.64
C LEU A 119 -8.33 -13.67 -19.32
N GLU A 120 -7.22 -13.96 -20.00
CA GLU A 120 -6.45 -13.00 -20.80
C GLU A 120 -7.26 -12.46 -21.98
N ALA A 121 -8.00 -13.32 -22.70
CA ALA A 121 -8.87 -12.87 -23.79
C ALA A 121 -9.99 -11.94 -23.29
N LEU A 122 -10.64 -12.29 -22.17
CA LEU A 122 -11.65 -11.44 -21.54
C LEU A 122 -11.06 -10.10 -21.06
N ARG A 123 -9.88 -10.15 -20.44
CA ARG A 123 -9.12 -8.97 -20.04
C ARG A 123 -8.84 -8.07 -21.24
N ALA A 124 -8.22 -8.60 -22.30
CA ALA A 124 -7.91 -7.86 -23.52
C ALA A 124 -9.15 -7.23 -24.14
N ALA A 125 -10.28 -7.97 -24.18
CA ALA A 125 -11.56 -7.44 -24.65
C ALA A 125 -12.02 -6.22 -23.86
N THR A 126 -11.89 -6.22 -22.53
CA THR A 126 -12.31 -5.08 -21.69
C THR A 126 -11.47 -3.82 -21.90
N PHE A 127 -10.25 -3.94 -22.42
CA PHE A 127 -9.44 -2.76 -22.79
C PHE A 127 -9.96 -2.06 -24.05
N ASN A 128 -10.79 -2.73 -24.85
CA ASN A 128 -11.36 -2.21 -26.09
C ASN A 128 -12.76 -1.61 -25.93
N PHE A 129 -13.31 -1.60 -24.72
CA PHE A 129 -14.63 -1.05 -24.50
C PHE A 129 -14.68 0.44 -24.83
N GLN A 130 -15.68 0.82 -25.61
CA GLN A 130 -15.97 2.20 -25.94
C GLN A 130 -16.72 2.87 -24.79
N THR A 131 -16.61 4.20 -24.72
CA THR A 131 -17.41 5.02 -23.79
C THR A 131 -18.23 6.00 -24.62
N PRO A 132 -19.55 5.75 -24.84
CA PRO A 132 -20.37 4.67 -24.27
C PRO A 132 -20.11 3.28 -24.90
N PRO A 133 -20.45 2.16 -24.20
CA PRO A 133 -20.22 0.81 -24.70
C PRO A 133 -20.91 0.52 -26.04
N SER A 134 -20.16 -0.07 -26.97
CA SER A 134 -20.66 -0.55 -28.26
C SER A 134 -21.61 -1.75 -28.12
N ARG A 135 -22.21 -2.20 -29.23
CA ARG A 135 -23.05 -3.42 -29.24
C ARG A 135 -22.23 -4.65 -28.84
N THR A 136 -20.99 -4.75 -29.32
CA THR A 136 -20.05 -5.81 -28.99
C THR A 136 -19.72 -5.78 -27.50
N ASP A 137 -19.36 -4.60 -26.97
CA ASP A 137 -19.00 -4.41 -25.56
C ASP A 137 -20.14 -4.83 -24.64
N LYS A 138 -21.38 -4.43 -24.96
CA LYS A 138 -22.58 -4.81 -24.20
C LYS A 138 -22.81 -6.32 -24.16
N ARG A 139 -22.45 -7.05 -25.22
CA ARG A 139 -22.55 -8.52 -25.23
C ARG A 139 -21.50 -9.15 -24.33
N VAL A 140 -20.26 -8.69 -24.40
CA VAL A 140 -19.18 -9.15 -23.49
C VAL A 140 -19.54 -8.84 -22.04
N ILE A 141 -20.02 -7.63 -21.76
CA ILE A 141 -20.51 -7.21 -20.43
C ILE A 141 -21.65 -8.12 -19.96
N ALA A 142 -22.63 -8.43 -20.81
CA ALA A 142 -23.74 -9.31 -20.46
C ALA A 142 -23.27 -10.73 -20.11
N ALA A 143 -22.36 -11.29 -20.89
CA ALA A 143 -21.75 -12.60 -20.61
C ALA A 143 -20.98 -12.59 -19.28
N LEU A 144 -20.12 -11.57 -19.08
CA LEU A 144 -19.39 -11.39 -17.82
C LEU A 144 -20.33 -11.32 -16.63
N LYS A 145 -21.39 -10.49 -16.67
CA LYS A 145 -22.36 -10.37 -15.56
C LYS A 145 -23.05 -11.69 -15.23
N LYS A 146 -23.42 -12.45 -16.27
CA LYS A 146 -24.12 -13.73 -16.11
C LYS A 146 -23.25 -14.75 -15.37
N ASP A 147 -21.98 -14.85 -15.75
CA ASP A 147 -21.09 -15.92 -15.30
C ASP A 147 -20.04 -15.48 -14.26
N TRP A 148 -20.00 -14.19 -13.87
CA TRP A 148 -19.01 -13.61 -12.97
C TRP A 148 -18.83 -14.40 -11.67
N ALA A 149 -19.93 -14.67 -10.98
CA ALA A 149 -19.91 -15.36 -9.70
C ALA A 149 -19.32 -16.77 -9.82
N GLY A 150 -19.61 -17.48 -10.92
CA GLY A 150 -19.05 -18.80 -11.21
C GLY A 150 -17.55 -18.75 -11.48
N MET A 151 -17.09 -17.77 -12.26
CA MET A 151 -15.67 -17.55 -12.52
C MET A 151 -14.91 -17.23 -11.23
N MET A 152 -15.40 -16.31 -10.41
CA MET A 152 -14.76 -15.95 -9.15
C MET A 152 -14.72 -17.14 -8.19
N LYS A 153 -15.81 -17.92 -8.10
CA LYS A 153 -15.83 -19.16 -7.32
C LYS A 153 -14.73 -20.15 -7.77
N ARG A 154 -14.58 -20.36 -9.08
CA ARG A 154 -13.53 -21.23 -9.63
C ARG A 154 -12.12 -20.77 -9.27
N LEU A 155 -11.83 -19.47 -9.41
CA LEU A 155 -10.53 -18.88 -9.07
C LEU A 155 -10.25 -18.97 -7.56
N TRP A 156 -11.28 -18.83 -6.73
CA TRP A 156 -11.15 -18.93 -5.29
C TRP A 156 -10.89 -20.36 -4.81
N GLU A 157 -11.65 -21.33 -5.32
CA GLU A 157 -11.61 -22.73 -4.88
C GLU A 157 -10.41 -23.50 -5.45
N GLN A 158 -9.98 -23.18 -6.68
CA GLN A 158 -8.83 -23.82 -7.32
C GLN A 158 -7.95 -22.77 -8.01
N PRO A 159 -7.14 -22.05 -7.22
CA PRO A 159 -6.34 -20.94 -7.73
C PRO A 159 -5.17 -21.38 -8.62
N GLU A 160 -4.85 -22.68 -8.68
CA GLU A 160 -3.73 -23.22 -9.49
C GLU A 160 -2.43 -22.43 -9.26
N ASN A 161 -1.82 -21.90 -10.32
CA ASN A 161 -0.50 -21.31 -10.27
C ASN A 161 -0.52 -19.80 -9.97
N THR A 162 -1.70 -19.15 -9.89
CA THR A 162 -1.81 -17.71 -9.58
C THR A 162 -1.19 -17.30 -8.24
N LEU A 163 -1.08 -18.23 -7.29
CA LEU A 163 -0.50 -17.99 -5.96
C LEU A 163 1.00 -18.26 -5.90
N ILE A 164 1.61 -18.76 -6.98
CA ILE A 164 3.05 -18.94 -7.05
C ILE A 164 3.68 -17.55 -7.21
N PRO A 165 4.54 -17.10 -6.27
CA PRO A 165 5.14 -15.78 -6.29
C PRO A 165 6.31 -15.73 -7.28
N THR A 166 6.02 -15.94 -8.56
CA THR A 166 6.95 -15.81 -9.68
C THR A 166 6.39 -14.84 -10.72
N ASP A 167 7.29 -14.32 -11.56
CA ASP A 167 6.93 -13.33 -12.57
C ASP A 167 6.06 -13.91 -13.70
N SER A 168 6.15 -15.23 -13.92
CA SER A 168 5.37 -15.94 -14.94
C SER A 168 3.85 -15.80 -14.74
N HIS A 169 3.38 -15.56 -13.51
CA HIS A 169 1.96 -15.47 -13.17
C HIS A 169 1.47 -14.05 -12.90
N ILE A 170 2.30 -13.03 -13.16
CA ILE A 170 1.92 -11.62 -13.00
C ILE A 170 0.64 -11.31 -13.79
N ALA A 171 0.59 -11.71 -15.06
CA ALA A 171 -0.55 -11.44 -15.93
C ALA A 171 -1.86 -12.05 -15.40
N GLU A 172 -1.78 -13.25 -14.82
CA GLU A 172 -2.93 -13.94 -14.25
C GLU A 172 -3.43 -13.22 -12.98
N ARG A 173 -2.51 -12.78 -12.10
CA ARG A 173 -2.85 -12.05 -10.88
C ARG A 173 -3.54 -10.71 -11.16
N VAL A 174 -3.15 -10.00 -12.22
CA VAL A 174 -3.73 -8.68 -12.55
C VAL A 174 -5.03 -8.75 -13.35
N ALA A 175 -5.30 -9.85 -14.04
CA ALA A 175 -6.38 -9.90 -15.03
C ALA A 175 -7.75 -9.55 -14.42
N VAL A 176 -8.08 -10.10 -13.24
CA VAL A 176 -9.35 -9.80 -12.54
C VAL A 176 -9.44 -8.31 -12.19
N ALA A 177 -8.39 -7.73 -11.60
CA ALA A 177 -8.38 -6.33 -11.20
C ALA A 177 -8.53 -5.39 -12.42
N GLN A 178 -7.87 -5.72 -13.55
CA GLN A 178 -7.99 -4.93 -14.78
C GLN A 178 -9.40 -5.02 -15.38
N ILE A 179 -10.01 -6.22 -15.40
CA ILE A 179 -11.40 -6.38 -15.83
C ILE A 179 -12.32 -5.53 -14.95
N VAL A 180 -12.18 -5.61 -13.63
CA VAL A 180 -12.99 -4.84 -12.65
C VAL A 180 -12.93 -3.34 -12.94
N VAL A 181 -11.74 -2.75 -13.09
CA VAL A 181 -11.61 -1.32 -13.39
C VAL A 181 -12.32 -0.96 -14.69
N ARG A 182 -12.13 -1.74 -15.74
CA ARG A 182 -12.71 -1.45 -17.06
C ARG A 182 -14.23 -1.58 -17.07
N VAL A 183 -14.79 -2.58 -16.38
CA VAL A 183 -16.25 -2.74 -16.31
C VAL A 183 -16.90 -1.70 -15.41
N ILE A 184 -16.24 -1.20 -14.34
CA ILE A 184 -16.78 -0.09 -13.53
C ILE A 184 -16.95 1.18 -14.37
N ILE A 185 -15.98 1.47 -15.23
CA ILE A 185 -16.01 2.64 -16.11
C ILE A 185 -17.08 2.47 -17.19
N SER A 186 -17.14 1.29 -17.81
CA SER A 186 -18.00 1.05 -18.98
C SER A 186 -19.45 0.74 -18.61
N ASP A 187 -19.69 0.06 -17.50
CA ASP A 187 -21.01 -0.30 -16.98
C ASP A 187 -21.02 -0.34 -15.44
N PRO A 188 -21.31 0.79 -14.78
CA PRO A 188 -21.29 0.91 -13.33
C PRO A 188 -22.24 -0.04 -12.58
N SER A 189 -23.21 -0.67 -13.26
CA SER A 189 -24.11 -1.63 -12.61
C SER A 189 -23.38 -2.90 -12.13
N PHE A 190 -22.15 -3.17 -12.59
CA PHE A 190 -21.27 -4.20 -12.02
C PHE A 190 -20.96 -3.97 -10.53
N LEU A 191 -21.01 -2.73 -10.04
CA LEU A 191 -20.80 -2.43 -8.62
C LEU A 191 -21.84 -3.14 -7.74
N SER A 192 -23.06 -3.36 -8.25
CA SER A 192 -24.11 -4.15 -7.57
C SER A 192 -23.80 -5.64 -7.46
N ILE A 193 -22.79 -6.13 -8.19
CA ILE A 193 -22.26 -7.49 -8.08
C ILE A 193 -21.10 -7.49 -7.08
N PHE A 194 -20.11 -6.61 -7.26
CA PHE A 194 -18.89 -6.57 -6.43
C PHE A 194 -19.17 -6.25 -4.96
N TYR A 195 -20.19 -5.44 -4.69
CA TYR A 195 -20.59 -5.10 -3.32
C TYR A 195 -21.53 -6.13 -2.67
N ARG A 196 -21.90 -7.22 -3.36
CA ARG A 196 -22.67 -8.31 -2.71
C ARG A 196 -21.79 -8.99 -1.65
N PRO A 197 -22.31 -9.28 -0.45
CA PRO A 197 -21.53 -9.92 0.62
C PRO A 197 -20.89 -11.26 0.21
N ASN A 198 -21.60 -12.03 -0.63
CA ASN A 198 -21.15 -13.36 -1.07
C ASN A 198 -20.28 -13.34 -2.34
N ASP A 199 -20.06 -12.16 -2.94
CA ASP A 199 -19.15 -12.05 -4.08
C ASP A 199 -17.70 -12.16 -3.64
N LEU A 200 -16.89 -12.89 -4.42
CA LEU A 200 -15.51 -13.25 -4.10
C LEU A 200 -14.46 -12.32 -4.73
N THR A 201 -14.87 -11.29 -5.47
CA THR A 201 -13.95 -10.45 -6.25
C THR A 201 -12.90 -9.77 -5.36
N ILE A 202 -13.34 -9.18 -4.24
CA ILE A 202 -12.44 -8.46 -3.31
C ILE A 202 -11.45 -9.44 -2.65
N GLN A 203 -11.92 -10.61 -2.24
CA GLN A 203 -11.12 -11.67 -1.63
C GLN A 203 -10.06 -12.17 -2.61
N ILE A 204 -10.43 -12.39 -3.87
CA ILE A 204 -9.49 -12.84 -4.93
C ILE A 204 -8.45 -11.77 -5.20
N MET A 205 -8.83 -10.49 -5.34
CA MET A 205 -7.86 -9.41 -5.54
C MET A 205 -6.93 -9.23 -4.34
N ALA A 206 -7.43 -9.34 -3.11
CA ALA A 206 -6.61 -9.31 -1.91
C ALA A 206 -5.64 -10.51 -1.83
N ARG A 207 -6.10 -11.70 -2.26
CA ARG A 207 -5.24 -12.88 -2.40
C ARG A 207 -4.16 -12.68 -3.45
N HIS A 208 -4.50 -12.18 -4.64
CA HIS A 208 -3.53 -11.88 -5.69
C HIS A 208 -2.54 -10.80 -5.26
N TRP A 209 -3.02 -9.75 -4.59
CA TRP A 209 -2.17 -8.70 -4.00
C TRP A 209 -1.13 -9.31 -3.06
N LYS A 210 -1.54 -10.16 -2.11
CA LYS A 210 -0.62 -10.85 -1.19
C LYS A 210 0.48 -11.66 -1.88
N HIS A 211 0.17 -12.22 -3.06
CA HIS A 211 1.10 -13.05 -3.83
C HIS A 211 1.79 -12.26 -4.95
N SER A 212 1.64 -10.92 -4.98
CA SER A 212 2.27 -10.06 -5.97
C SER A 212 3.77 -9.92 -5.69
N THR A 213 4.56 -9.99 -6.74
CA THR A 213 6.03 -9.91 -6.67
C THR A 213 6.62 -8.75 -7.45
N ALA A 214 5.81 -8.10 -8.29
CA ALA A 214 6.26 -7.07 -9.20
C ALA A 214 5.49 -5.76 -9.00
N VAL A 215 6.05 -4.71 -9.60
CA VAL A 215 5.47 -3.36 -9.56
C VAL A 215 4.06 -3.35 -10.17
N ILE A 216 3.87 -4.07 -11.29
CA ILE A 216 2.61 -4.03 -12.05
C ILE A 216 1.46 -4.74 -11.34
N ASP A 217 1.70 -5.89 -10.71
CA ASP A 217 0.65 -6.65 -10.03
C ASP A 217 0.33 -6.07 -8.65
N THR A 218 1.33 -5.63 -7.89
CA THR A 218 1.08 -4.87 -6.67
C THR A 218 0.28 -3.60 -6.95
N ARG A 219 0.70 -2.76 -7.91
CA ARG A 219 -0.01 -1.52 -8.25
C ARG A 219 -1.45 -1.77 -8.67
N THR A 220 -1.66 -2.74 -9.57
CA THR A 220 -3.00 -2.99 -10.10
C THR A 220 -3.92 -3.52 -9.01
N THR A 221 -3.48 -4.52 -8.25
CA THR A 221 -4.33 -5.14 -7.22
C THR A 221 -4.57 -4.22 -6.03
N ALA A 222 -3.52 -3.57 -5.50
CA ALA A 222 -3.64 -2.60 -4.40
C ALA A 222 -4.49 -1.39 -4.80
N GLY A 223 -4.30 -0.85 -6.01
CA GLY A 223 -5.05 0.30 -6.50
C GLY A 223 -6.55 0.03 -6.61
N VAL A 224 -6.95 -1.16 -7.06
CA VAL A 224 -8.36 -1.54 -7.11
C VAL A 224 -8.93 -1.77 -5.72
N LEU A 225 -8.20 -2.45 -4.84
CA LEU A 225 -8.63 -2.63 -3.44
C LEU A 225 -8.79 -1.28 -2.73
N HIS A 226 -7.86 -0.35 -2.92
CA HIS A 226 -7.96 1.03 -2.45
C HIS A 226 -9.22 1.72 -3.00
N GLY A 227 -9.52 1.56 -4.30
CA GLY A 227 -10.73 2.11 -4.92
C GLY A 227 -12.04 1.59 -4.32
N PHE A 228 -12.08 0.37 -3.79
CA PHE A 228 -13.27 -0.14 -3.06
C PHE A 228 -13.45 0.50 -1.68
N LEU A 229 -12.37 0.97 -1.05
CA LEU A 229 -12.39 1.64 0.25
C LEU A 229 -12.64 3.15 0.11
N GLY A 230 -12.08 3.76 -0.93
CA GLY A 230 -12.21 5.17 -1.27
C GLY A 230 -12.31 5.36 -2.78
N PRO A 231 -13.52 5.36 -3.36
CA PRO A 231 -13.69 5.45 -4.80
C PRO A 231 -13.24 6.82 -5.31
N THR A 232 -12.46 6.82 -6.40
CA THR A 232 -11.97 8.05 -7.06
C THR A 232 -12.64 8.31 -8.41
N HIS A 233 -13.23 7.28 -9.02
CA HIS A 233 -13.89 7.42 -10.32
C HIS A 233 -15.33 7.96 -10.16
N PRO A 234 -15.78 8.95 -10.97
CA PRO A 234 -17.09 9.58 -10.80
C PRO A 234 -18.28 8.61 -10.75
N HIS A 235 -18.30 7.59 -11.63
CA HIS A 235 -19.36 6.58 -11.63
C HIS A 235 -19.37 5.72 -10.36
N HIS A 236 -18.20 5.40 -9.81
CA HIS A 236 -18.08 4.61 -8.59
C HIS A 236 -18.47 5.44 -7.36
N ILE A 237 -18.04 6.71 -7.31
CA ILE A 237 -18.46 7.68 -6.28
C ILE A 237 -19.99 7.81 -6.27
N THR A 238 -20.60 8.06 -7.44
CA THR A 238 -22.05 8.20 -7.59
C THR A 238 -22.79 6.96 -7.08
N TYR A 239 -22.31 5.77 -7.44
CA TYR A 239 -22.90 4.52 -6.98
C TYR A 239 -22.81 4.36 -5.46
N VAL A 240 -21.64 4.60 -4.86
CA VAL A 240 -21.40 4.48 -3.41
C VAL A 240 -22.21 5.50 -2.61
N GLN A 241 -22.41 6.70 -3.13
CA GLN A 241 -23.30 7.69 -2.51
C GLN A 241 -24.76 7.24 -2.52
N ALA A 242 -25.22 6.64 -3.63
CA ALA A 242 -26.58 6.12 -3.74
C ALA A 242 -26.78 4.78 -2.98
N HIS A 243 -25.72 3.99 -2.82
CA HIS A 243 -25.73 2.68 -2.19
C HIS A 243 -24.50 2.52 -1.28
N PRO A 244 -24.50 3.16 -0.08
CA PRO A 244 -23.36 3.09 0.83
C PRO A 244 -22.97 1.64 1.13
N PRO A 245 -21.71 1.24 0.91
CA PRO A 245 -21.30 -0.12 1.13
C PRO A 245 -21.10 -0.41 2.62
N SER A 246 -21.22 -1.68 3.00
CA SER A 246 -20.77 -2.16 4.31
C SER A 246 -19.25 -2.26 4.31
N TYR A 247 -18.56 -1.24 4.82
CA TYR A 247 -17.12 -1.28 5.04
C TYR A 247 -16.63 -2.43 5.93
N PRO A 248 -17.35 -2.84 7.00
CA PRO A 248 -17.01 -4.06 7.74
C PRO A 248 -16.95 -5.28 6.81
N ASP A 249 -17.93 -5.45 5.92
CA ASP A 249 -17.96 -6.57 4.97
C ASP A 249 -16.84 -6.48 3.93
N ILE A 250 -16.41 -5.29 3.52
CA ILE A 250 -15.24 -5.14 2.62
C ILE A 250 -13.97 -5.56 3.35
N LEU A 251 -13.74 -5.08 4.58
CA LEU A 251 -12.56 -5.41 5.38
C LEU A 251 -12.47 -6.91 5.67
N SER A 252 -13.57 -7.52 6.11
CA SER A 252 -13.69 -8.97 6.29
C SER A 252 -13.28 -9.75 5.03
N ARG A 253 -13.68 -9.28 3.85
CA ARG A 253 -13.31 -9.91 2.57
C ARG A 253 -11.83 -9.72 2.23
N ILE A 254 -11.24 -8.55 2.52
CA ILE A 254 -9.79 -8.33 2.38
C ILE A 254 -9.02 -9.28 3.31
N TYR A 255 -9.43 -9.38 4.57
CA TYR A 255 -8.82 -10.26 5.58
C TYR A 255 -8.88 -11.72 5.15
N LEU A 256 -10.02 -12.16 4.65
CA LEU A 256 -10.21 -13.50 4.13
C LEU A 256 -9.29 -13.79 2.94
N GLY A 257 -9.13 -12.83 2.03
CA GLY A 257 -8.26 -12.95 0.86
C GLY A 257 -6.78 -13.10 1.20
N VAL A 258 -6.28 -12.35 2.18
CA VAL A 258 -4.87 -12.42 2.60
C VAL A 258 -4.60 -13.57 3.58
N SER A 259 -5.62 -14.13 4.20
CA SER A 259 -5.47 -15.20 5.17
C SER A 259 -5.04 -16.51 4.52
N PRO A 260 -4.12 -17.28 5.14
CA PRO A 260 -3.74 -18.60 4.63
C PRO A 260 -4.88 -19.63 4.75
N SER A 261 -5.87 -19.39 5.61
CA SER A 261 -7.06 -20.23 5.74
C SER A 261 -8.28 -19.39 6.11
N PRO A 262 -9.46 -19.67 5.53
CA PRO A 262 -10.70 -18.99 5.86
C PRO A 262 -11.18 -19.26 7.29
N ALA A 263 -10.71 -20.35 7.91
CA ALA A 263 -11.10 -20.74 9.27
C ALA A 263 -10.35 -19.99 10.38
N LEU A 264 -9.44 -19.08 10.04
CA LEU A 264 -8.70 -18.29 11.03
C LEU A 264 -9.60 -17.24 11.68
N SER A 265 -9.38 -16.99 12.97
CA SER A 265 -10.03 -15.90 13.69
C SER A 265 -9.59 -14.52 13.17
N VAL A 266 -10.47 -13.51 13.28
CA VAL A 266 -10.21 -12.13 12.83
C VAL A 266 -8.83 -11.59 13.29
N PRO A 267 -8.38 -11.76 14.55
CA PRO A 267 -7.04 -11.32 14.95
C PRO A 267 -5.89 -11.97 14.15
N LYS A 268 -6.01 -13.27 13.81
CA LYS A 268 -5.01 -13.97 13.00
C LYS A 268 -5.06 -13.51 11.54
N GLN A 269 -6.24 -13.20 11.02
CA GLN A 269 -6.41 -12.65 9.69
C GLN A 269 -5.83 -11.22 9.59
N ALA A 270 -6.13 -10.35 10.55
CA ALA A 270 -5.56 -9.02 10.66
C ALA A 270 -4.03 -9.06 10.77
N LYS A 271 -3.47 -9.99 11.57
CA LYS A 271 -2.03 -10.24 11.62
C LYS A 271 -1.45 -10.70 10.28
N ALA A 272 -2.18 -11.52 9.52
CA ALA A 272 -1.76 -11.92 8.19
C ALA A 272 -1.70 -10.71 7.25
N LEU A 273 -2.69 -9.81 7.29
CA LEU A 273 -2.70 -8.57 6.51
C LEU A 273 -1.47 -7.69 6.80
N VAL A 274 -1.19 -7.43 8.08
CA VAL A 274 -0.03 -6.61 8.49
C VAL A 274 1.29 -7.27 8.08
N THR A 275 1.38 -8.60 8.18
CA THR A 275 2.54 -9.38 7.70
C THR A 275 2.72 -9.24 6.19
N THR A 276 1.64 -9.22 5.41
CA THR A 276 1.71 -9.03 3.96
C THR A 276 2.23 -7.65 3.60
N PHE A 277 1.72 -6.57 4.22
CA PHE A 277 2.29 -5.24 4.02
C PHE A 277 3.78 -5.19 4.39
N ALA A 278 4.15 -5.78 5.53
CA ALA A 278 5.55 -5.87 5.94
C ALA A 278 6.45 -6.56 4.90
N ALA A 279 5.94 -7.57 4.19
CA ALA A 279 6.68 -8.26 3.13
C ALA A 279 6.79 -7.45 1.83
N HIS A 280 5.80 -6.61 1.51
CA HIS A 280 5.80 -5.79 0.30
C HIS A 280 6.68 -4.54 0.42
N LEU A 281 6.59 -3.79 1.52
CA LEU A 281 7.27 -2.49 1.65
C LEU A 281 8.78 -2.50 1.31
N PRO A 282 9.58 -3.55 1.61
CA PRO A 282 11.00 -3.59 1.24
C PRO A 282 11.27 -3.67 -0.26
N ILE A 283 10.38 -4.31 -1.03
CA ILE A 283 10.57 -4.53 -2.47
C ILE A 283 9.98 -3.39 -3.32
N LEU A 284 9.13 -2.55 -2.74
CA LEU A 284 8.49 -1.43 -3.44
C LEU A 284 9.38 -0.17 -3.50
N SER A 285 9.06 0.69 -4.47
CA SER A 285 9.63 2.03 -4.62
C SER A 285 8.69 2.91 -5.47
N GLY A 286 8.92 4.22 -5.44
CA GLY A 286 8.16 5.18 -6.24
C GLY A 286 6.65 5.10 -6.02
N SER A 287 5.89 5.33 -7.09
CA SER A 287 4.43 5.46 -7.03
C SER A 287 3.71 4.19 -6.55
N VAL A 288 4.34 3.02 -6.67
CA VAL A 288 3.73 1.76 -6.18
C VAL A 288 3.88 1.61 -4.67
N ALA A 289 5.01 2.02 -4.10
CA ALA A 289 5.15 2.07 -2.64
C ALA A 289 4.17 3.08 -2.03
N GLN A 290 3.97 4.23 -2.69
CA GLN A 290 2.96 5.21 -2.28
C GLN A 290 1.56 4.59 -2.29
N MET A 291 1.16 3.94 -3.38
CA MET A 291 -0.16 3.32 -3.51
C MET A 291 -0.42 2.23 -2.47
N ASP A 292 0.59 1.41 -2.15
CA ASP A 292 0.46 0.36 -1.12
C ASP A 292 0.31 0.96 0.29
N LEU A 293 1.00 2.06 0.58
CA LEU A 293 0.83 2.82 1.83
C LEU A 293 -0.52 3.54 1.91
N GLU A 294 -1.01 4.10 0.81
CA GLU A 294 -2.36 4.69 0.74
C GLU A 294 -3.43 3.62 0.98
N PHE A 295 -3.27 2.45 0.36
CA PHE A 295 -4.12 1.29 0.62
C PHE A 295 -4.10 0.91 2.11
N PHE A 296 -2.91 0.74 2.71
CA PHE A 296 -2.77 0.47 4.14
C PHE A 296 -3.47 1.52 5.00
N THR A 297 -3.27 2.81 4.69
CA THR A 297 -3.82 3.92 5.45
C THR A 297 -5.35 3.90 5.43
N GLN A 298 -5.97 3.60 4.28
CA GLN A 298 -7.43 3.49 4.21
C GLN A 298 -7.97 2.29 4.99
N VAL A 299 -7.34 1.12 4.86
CA VAL A 299 -7.70 -0.06 5.67
C VAL A 299 -7.59 0.29 7.16
N PHE A 300 -6.50 0.91 7.56
CA PHE A 300 -6.25 1.29 8.95
C PHE A 300 -7.31 2.26 9.50
N ARG A 301 -7.65 3.31 8.75
CA ARG A 301 -8.67 4.29 9.15
C ARG A 301 -10.03 3.64 9.35
N LEU A 302 -10.45 2.79 8.43
CA LEU A 302 -11.71 2.06 8.53
C LEU A 302 -11.70 1.07 9.71
N ALA A 303 -10.62 0.30 9.86
CA ALA A 303 -10.50 -0.68 10.94
C ALA A 303 -10.48 -0.02 12.32
N ASN A 304 -9.88 1.16 12.49
CA ASN A 304 -9.94 1.89 13.76
C ASN A 304 -11.38 2.17 14.24
N THR A 305 -12.32 2.30 13.30
CA THR A 305 -13.73 2.54 13.62
C THR A 305 -14.55 1.26 13.79
N ILE A 306 -14.14 0.16 13.17
CA ILE A 306 -14.98 -1.05 13.02
C ILE A 306 -14.34 -2.29 13.65
N GLU A 307 -13.04 -2.51 13.44
CA GLU A 307 -12.31 -3.74 13.76
C GLU A 307 -10.97 -3.43 14.46
N PRO A 308 -10.94 -3.30 15.80
CA PRO A 308 -9.75 -2.91 16.55
C PRO A 308 -8.58 -3.91 16.45
N GLU A 309 -8.84 -5.14 16.01
CA GLU A 309 -7.85 -6.20 15.86
C GLU A 309 -6.70 -5.82 14.93
N LEU A 310 -6.97 -5.07 13.85
CA LEU A 310 -5.92 -4.60 12.95
C LEU A 310 -5.03 -3.57 13.60
N VAL A 311 -5.61 -2.66 14.38
CA VAL A 311 -4.86 -1.66 15.14
C VAL A 311 -3.88 -2.39 16.07
N ILE A 312 -4.37 -3.35 16.85
CA ILE A 312 -3.56 -4.14 17.78
C ILE A 312 -2.48 -4.94 17.04
N ALA A 313 -2.82 -5.55 15.90
CA ALA A 313 -1.87 -6.30 15.09
C ALA A 313 -0.74 -5.40 14.56
N THR A 314 -1.06 -4.18 14.09
CA THR A 314 -0.07 -3.20 13.63
C THR A 314 0.81 -2.71 14.77
N LEU A 315 0.22 -2.37 15.93
CA LEU A 315 0.97 -1.92 17.11
C LEU A 315 2.05 -2.92 17.51
N LYS A 316 1.76 -4.22 17.38
CA LYS A 316 2.66 -5.32 17.80
C LYS A 316 3.59 -5.82 16.69
N SER A 317 3.51 -5.29 15.47
CA SER A 317 4.22 -5.85 14.32
C SER A 317 5.60 -5.22 14.12
N THR A 318 6.63 -5.81 14.72
CA THR A 318 8.03 -5.45 14.46
C THR A 318 8.40 -5.48 12.97
N PRO A 319 8.03 -6.51 12.17
CA PRO A 319 8.40 -6.55 10.76
C PRO A 319 7.79 -5.41 9.93
N PHE A 320 6.56 -5.00 10.26
CA PHE A 320 5.89 -3.88 9.58
C PHE A 320 6.65 -2.57 9.82
N TRP A 321 6.90 -2.24 11.09
CA TRP A 321 7.59 -1.00 11.45
C TRP A 321 9.02 -0.93 10.90
N ASN A 322 9.77 -2.05 10.97
CA ASN A 322 11.08 -2.14 10.34
C ASN A 322 11.03 -1.79 8.85
N SER A 323 10.07 -2.39 8.13
CA SER A 323 9.94 -2.20 6.68
C SER A 323 9.47 -0.79 6.32
N ALA A 324 8.53 -0.23 7.09
CA ALA A 324 8.04 1.14 6.90
C ALA A 324 9.15 2.18 7.13
N PHE A 325 9.96 2.05 8.20
CA PHE A 325 11.06 2.98 8.47
C PHE A 325 12.21 2.83 7.48
N ARG A 326 12.47 1.62 6.99
CA ARG A 326 13.42 1.40 5.88
C ARG A 326 12.94 2.07 4.60
N LEU A 327 11.65 1.98 4.28
CA LEU A 327 11.07 2.63 3.11
C LEU A 327 11.11 4.16 3.23
N MET A 328 10.79 4.72 4.40
CA MET A 328 10.91 6.14 4.69
C MET A 328 12.37 6.62 4.47
N LYS A 329 13.34 5.93 5.08
CA LYS A 329 14.77 6.21 4.90
C LYS A 329 15.24 6.09 3.46
N LYS A 330 14.78 5.08 2.72
CA LYS A 330 15.07 4.91 1.28
C LYS A 330 14.52 6.10 0.49
N SER A 331 13.32 6.56 0.84
CA SER A 331 12.64 7.69 0.19
C SER A 331 13.27 9.04 0.51
N ALA A 332 14.09 9.16 1.55
CA ALA A 332 14.83 10.41 1.81
C ALA A 332 15.98 10.67 0.81
N LYS A 333 16.44 9.63 0.09
CA LYS A 333 17.60 9.73 -0.83
C LYS A 333 17.17 10.14 -2.24
N SER A 334 17.84 11.15 -2.79
CA SER A 334 17.62 11.58 -4.19
C SER A 334 17.93 10.46 -5.17
N THR A 335 17.08 10.31 -6.19
CA THR A 335 17.38 9.48 -7.35
C THR A 335 18.29 10.27 -8.28
N GLU A 336 19.44 9.71 -8.65
CA GLU A 336 20.38 10.32 -9.60
C GLU A 336 19.98 9.98 -11.05
N GLY A 337 20.29 10.88 -11.99
CA GLY A 337 20.12 10.61 -13.43
C GLY A 337 18.72 10.82 -14.01
N LEU A 338 17.77 11.34 -13.24
CA LEU A 338 16.44 11.72 -13.74
C LEU A 338 16.47 13.09 -14.44
N SER A 339 15.58 13.30 -15.41
CA SER A 339 15.30 14.66 -15.92
C SER A 339 14.63 15.52 -14.84
N GLU A 340 14.66 16.85 -14.98
CA GLU A 340 14.05 17.77 -13.98
C GLU A 340 12.57 17.46 -13.71
N LYS A 341 11.80 17.14 -14.75
CA LYS A 341 10.38 16.77 -14.60
C LYS A 341 10.19 15.44 -13.88
N GLU A 342 10.99 14.43 -14.22
CA GLU A 342 10.96 13.13 -13.54
C GLU A 342 11.41 13.24 -12.09
N LYS A 343 12.38 14.12 -11.81
CA LYS A 343 12.86 14.42 -10.48
C LYS A 343 11.79 15.09 -9.61
N GLU A 344 11.06 16.07 -10.15
CA GLU A 344 9.95 16.70 -9.43
C GLU A 344 8.84 15.69 -9.09
N GLU A 345 8.50 14.81 -10.03
CA GLU A 345 7.55 13.72 -9.82
C GLU A 345 8.04 12.74 -8.75
N ASP A 346 9.31 12.29 -8.86
CA ASP A 346 9.94 11.38 -7.90
C ASP A 346 9.99 12.00 -6.50
N ASP A 347 10.38 13.28 -6.39
CA ASP A 347 10.43 14.00 -5.12
C ASP A 347 9.03 14.11 -4.49
N ARG A 348 7.99 14.42 -5.27
CA ARG A 348 6.60 14.45 -4.76
C ARG A 348 6.17 13.09 -4.20
N VAL A 349 6.43 12.02 -4.95
CA VAL A 349 6.09 10.65 -4.56
C VAL A 349 6.85 10.24 -3.28
N ARG A 350 8.14 10.53 -3.22
CA ARG A 350 9.00 10.22 -2.07
C ARG A 350 8.58 10.99 -0.82
N VAL A 351 8.26 12.28 -0.96
CA VAL A 351 7.68 13.11 0.11
C VAL A 351 6.37 12.51 0.61
N SER A 352 5.47 12.10 -0.29
CA SER A 352 4.22 11.45 0.07
C SER A 352 4.43 10.14 0.85
N ILE A 353 5.41 9.31 0.46
CA ILE A 353 5.75 8.07 1.17
C ILE A 353 6.19 8.36 2.61
N MET A 354 7.13 9.30 2.79
CA MET A 354 7.63 9.64 4.11
C MET A 354 6.52 10.24 4.99
N ALA A 355 5.67 11.11 4.42
CA ALA A 355 4.54 11.70 5.12
C ALA A 355 3.50 10.66 5.53
N SER A 356 3.22 9.66 4.68
CA SER A 356 2.31 8.56 5.01
C SER A 356 2.86 7.72 6.17
N VAL A 357 4.15 7.37 6.18
CA VAL A 357 4.77 6.62 7.29
C VAL A 357 4.71 7.42 8.60
N MET A 358 4.98 8.72 8.56
CA MET A 358 4.84 9.61 9.72
C MET A 358 3.40 9.72 10.22
N GLY A 359 2.43 9.89 9.31
CA GLY A 359 1.02 9.95 9.64
C GLY A 359 0.51 8.68 10.30
N ILE A 360 0.82 7.51 9.72
CA ILE A 360 0.51 6.21 10.31
C ILE A 360 1.12 6.08 11.71
N SER A 361 2.36 6.55 11.90
CA SER A 361 3.06 6.48 13.19
C SER A 361 2.36 7.34 14.24
N ALA A 362 2.11 8.62 13.92
CA ALA A 362 1.43 9.55 14.83
C ALA A 362 0.01 9.09 15.18
N ASP A 363 -0.78 8.70 14.17
CA ASP A 363 -2.16 8.25 14.36
C ASP A 363 -2.21 6.99 15.24
N LEU A 364 -1.34 6.01 15.02
CA LEU A 364 -1.29 4.78 15.82
C LEU A 364 -0.87 5.02 17.26
N LEU A 365 0.14 5.86 17.50
CA LEU A 365 0.60 6.14 18.86
C LEU A 365 -0.44 6.98 19.62
N HIS A 366 -1.06 7.96 18.97
CA HIS A 366 -2.15 8.73 19.56
C HIS A 366 -3.34 7.83 19.91
N LEU A 367 -3.75 6.97 18.97
CA LEU A 367 -4.82 6.01 19.19
C LEU A 367 -4.50 5.03 20.32
N ALA A 368 -3.27 4.52 20.38
CA ALA A 368 -2.82 3.68 21.47
C ALA A 368 -2.91 4.43 22.80
N THR A 369 -2.54 5.71 22.85
CA THR A 369 -2.61 6.50 24.09
C THR A 369 -4.05 6.57 24.63
N ILE A 370 -5.04 6.73 23.74
CA ILE A 370 -6.44 6.86 24.13
C ILE A 370 -7.09 5.50 24.43
N LYS A 371 -6.90 4.51 23.55
CA LYS A 371 -7.68 3.25 23.59
C LYS A 371 -6.90 2.04 24.12
N ASN A 372 -5.56 2.07 24.06
CA ASN A 372 -4.70 0.93 24.35
C ASN A 372 -3.40 1.39 25.04
N SER A 373 -3.50 2.16 26.12
CA SER A 373 -2.36 2.85 26.72
C SER A 373 -1.23 1.89 27.11
N GLN A 374 -1.57 0.66 27.50
CA GLN A 374 -0.64 -0.44 27.78
C GLN A 374 0.23 -0.86 26.58
N GLU A 375 -0.18 -0.57 25.36
CA GLU A 375 0.56 -0.91 24.12
C GLU A 375 1.52 0.21 23.69
N CYS A 376 1.47 1.39 24.31
CA CYS A 376 2.31 2.53 23.93
C CYS A 376 3.80 2.29 24.20
N GLU A 377 4.17 1.83 25.40
CA GLU A 377 5.57 1.52 25.72
C GLU A 377 6.13 0.39 24.81
N PRO A 378 5.44 -0.77 24.64
CA PRO A 378 5.86 -1.79 23.68
C PRO A 378 6.07 -1.28 22.25
N LEU A 379 5.15 -0.45 21.74
CA LEU A 379 5.27 0.16 20.42
C LEU A 379 6.53 1.02 20.31
N VAL A 380 6.76 1.91 21.28
CA VAL A 380 7.93 2.80 21.26
C VAL A 380 9.24 2.01 21.41
N ARG A 381 9.24 0.88 22.14
CA ARG A 381 10.38 -0.06 22.17
C ARG A 381 10.65 -0.64 20.78
N ILE A 382 9.63 -1.07 20.06
CA ILE A 382 9.76 -1.53 18.67
C ILE A 382 10.38 -0.40 17.84
N TRP A 383 9.83 0.81 17.90
CA TRP A 383 10.33 1.94 17.11
C TRP A 383 11.79 2.31 17.40
N ALA A 384 12.21 2.30 18.67
CA ALA A 384 13.59 2.53 19.05
C ALA A 384 14.54 1.46 18.48
N ASN A 385 14.14 0.19 18.56
CA ASN A 385 14.93 -0.93 18.04
C ASN A 385 14.96 -0.96 16.50
N GLU A 386 13.85 -0.59 15.85
CA GLU A 386 13.71 -0.55 14.39
C GLU A 386 14.16 0.79 13.78
N ASN A 387 14.88 1.61 14.55
CA ASN A 387 15.53 2.85 14.12
C ASN A 387 14.56 3.90 13.52
N PHE A 388 13.36 4.04 14.09
CA PHE A 388 12.41 5.11 13.76
C PHE A 388 13.07 6.50 13.75
N PHE A 389 13.75 6.85 14.84
CA PHE A 389 14.40 8.15 14.99
C PHE A 389 15.52 8.38 13.96
N GLY A 390 16.17 7.31 13.49
CA GLY A 390 17.13 7.40 12.37
C GLY A 390 16.46 7.65 11.04
N ALA A 391 15.34 6.97 10.76
CA ALA A 391 14.56 7.25 9.56
C ALA A 391 14.02 8.69 9.55
N LEU A 392 13.52 9.18 10.70
CA LEU A 392 13.06 10.56 10.86
C LEU A 392 14.18 11.58 10.64
N GLU A 393 15.34 11.39 11.27
CA GLU A 393 16.48 12.31 11.12
C GLU A 393 17.02 12.35 9.68
N GLU A 394 16.98 11.25 8.93
CA GLU A 394 17.37 11.23 7.52
C GLU A 394 16.34 11.89 6.59
N SER A 395 15.08 11.95 7.01
CA SER A 395 13.96 12.44 6.19
C SER A 395 13.53 13.87 6.52
N ILE A 396 13.98 14.43 7.65
CA ILE A 396 13.40 15.66 8.23
C ILE A 396 13.52 16.88 7.31
N GLU A 397 14.59 16.99 6.53
CA GLU A 397 14.80 18.14 5.64
C GLU A 397 13.69 18.29 4.59
N GLN A 398 13.18 17.17 4.09
CA GLN A 398 12.08 17.14 3.12
C GLN A 398 10.73 17.22 3.84
N LEU A 399 10.61 16.52 4.98
CA LEU A 399 9.36 16.38 5.73
C LEU A 399 8.91 17.65 6.44
N VAL A 400 9.83 18.48 6.93
CA VAL A 400 9.46 19.66 7.75
C VAL A 400 8.65 20.70 6.96
N ALA A 401 8.76 20.69 5.63
CA ALA A 401 8.00 21.56 4.73
C ALA A 401 6.59 21.00 4.40
N VAL A 402 6.28 19.78 4.81
CA VAL A 402 5.00 19.13 4.51
C VAL A 402 3.96 19.52 5.57
N ARG A 403 2.79 19.93 5.09
CA ARG A 403 1.58 20.22 5.87
C ARG A 403 1.34 19.20 6.99
N GLY A 404 1.21 19.70 8.22
CA GLY A 404 0.88 18.91 9.42
C GLY A 404 1.97 17.99 9.97
N ILE A 405 3.16 17.90 9.35
CA ILE A 405 4.23 17.03 9.86
C ILE A 405 4.75 17.49 11.22
N THR A 406 4.92 18.78 11.45
CA THR A 406 5.41 19.27 12.74
C THR A 406 4.42 18.98 13.87
N MET A 407 3.12 19.07 13.61
CA MET A 407 2.06 18.59 14.53
C MET A 407 2.22 17.10 14.87
N GLN A 408 2.48 16.25 13.87
CA GLN A 408 2.71 14.81 14.08
C GLN A 408 3.97 14.56 14.93
N ILE A 409 5.06 15.28 14.66
CA ILE A 409 6.30 15.20 15.45
C ILE A 409 6.07 15.65 16.89
N SER A 410 5.34 16.76 17.11
CA SER A 410 4.97 17.23 18.45
C SER A 410 4.15 16.18 19.20
N THR A 411 3.18 15.57 18.52
CA THR A 411 2.31 14.54 19.09
C THR A 411 3.12 13.33 19.53
N ILE A 412 3.95 12.78 18.64
CA ILE A 412 4.81 11.62 18.95
C ILE A 412 5.74 11.95 20.12
N SER A 413 6.42 13.09 20.05
CA SER A 413 7.42 13.47 21.06
C SER A 413 6.79 13.70 22.43
N SER A 414 5.62 14.33 22.47
CA SER A 414 4.88 14.58 23.72
C SER A 414 4.41 13.29 24.37
N VAL A 415 3.84 12.36 23.58
CA VAL A 415 3.40 11.06 24.10
C VAL A 415 4.59 10.28 24.67
N ILE A 416 5.70 10.18 23.93
CA ILE A 416 6.89 9.47 24.41
C ILE A 416 7.45 10.13 25.69
N ASN A 417 7.46 11.46 25.74
CA ASN A 417 7.90 12.19 26.93
C ASN A 417 7.01 11.88 28.15
N GLY A 418 5.69 11.82 27.97
CA GLY A 418 4.76 11.40 29.02
C GLY A 418 4.97 9.96 29.49
N LEU A 419 5.31 9.04 28.57
CA LEU A 419 5.64 7.66 28.93
C LEU A 419 6.90 7.61 29.83
N ILE A 420 7.94 8.38 29.51
CA ILE A 420 9.21 8.37 30.25
C ILE A 420 9.04 8.75 31.72
N GLN A 421 8.15 9.70 32.02
CA GLN A 421 7.93 10.18 33.40
C GLN A 421 7.55 9.04 34.36
N ASN A 422 6.89 8.00 33.86
CA ASN A 422 6.45 6.84 34.64
C ASN A 422 7.15 5.53 34.23
N ALA A 423 8.12 5.60 33.31
CA ALA A 423 8.70 4.42 32.71
C ALA A 423 9.74 3.73 33.60
N GLN A 424 9.86 2.41 33.41
CA GLN A 424 10.91 1.64 34.06
C GLN A 424 12.31 2.02 33.51
N PRO A 425 13.37 1.99 34.34
CA PRO A 425 14.73 2.36 33.92
C PRO A 425 15.23 1.68 32.63
N PRO A 426 14.91 0.40 32.32
CA PRO A 426 15.29 -0.21 31.04
C PRO A 426 14.70 0.49 29.81
N PHE A 427 13.50 1.08 29.90
CA PHE A 427 12.91 1.85 28.80
C PHE A 427 13.67 3.17 28.58
N VAL A 428 13.90 3.92 29.66
CA VAL A 428 14.62 5.20 29.61
C VAL A 428 16.03 4.99 29.06
N ARG A 429 16.73 3.93 29.51
CA ARG A 429 18.05 3.58 28.96
C ARG A 429 18.00 3.24 27.46
N LEU A 430 16.98 2.51 27.01
CA LEU A 430 16.80 2.21 25.59
C LEU A 430 16.64 3.50 24.78
N LEU A 431 15.76 4.41 25.20
CA LEU A 431 15.58 5.69 24.52
C LEU A 431 16.83 6.58 24.64
N GLY A 432 17.57 6.51 25.75
CA GLY A 432 18.87 7.17 25.91
C GLY A 432 19.88 6.77 24.85
N THR A 433 19.78 5.58 24.24
CA THR A 433 20.63 5.19 23.09
C THR A 433 20.25 5.92 21.79
N GLN A 434 19.01 6.40 21.71
CA GLN A 434 18.47 7.11 20.55
C GLN A 434 18.80 8.60 20.56
N PHE A 435 19.20 9.15 21.72
CA PHE A 435 19.47 10.58 21.93
C PHE A 435 20.94 10.83 22.32
N PRO A 436 21.48 12.03 22.06
CA PRO A 436 20.83 13.19 21.44
C PRO A 436 20.71 13.10 19.89
N ARG A 437 19.84 13.93 19.31
CA ARG A 437 19.50 14.02 17.86
C ARG A 437 19.57 15.47 17.38
N TRP A 438 20.77 16.04 17.39
CA TRP A 438 20.97 17.47 17.14
C TRP A 438 20.55 17.93 15.74
N ARG A 439 20.78 17.12 14.70
CA ARG A 439 20.38 17.44 13.32
C ARG A 439 18.86 17.55 13.19
N LEU A 440 18.14 16.61 13.80
CA LEU A 440 16.67 16.61 13.82
C LEU A 440 16.12 17.89 14.48
N ILE A 441 16.57 18.21 15.70
CA ILE A 441 16.14 19.42 16.42
C ILE A 441 16.52 20.69 15.66
N GLY A 442 17.77 20.76 15.16
CA GLY A 442 18.28 21.93 14.46
C GLY A 442 17.56 22.22 13.15
N THR A 443 17.17 21.17 12.42
CA THR A 443 16.42 21.32 11.17
C THR A 443 15.03 21.91 11.43
N ILE A 444 14.32 21.40 12.45
CA ILE A 444 12.98 21.90 12.82
C ILE A 444 13.07 23.32 13.37
N LEU A 445 14.04 23.62 14.24
CA LEU A 445 14.25 24.97 14.78
C LEU A 445 14.57 25.98 13.66
N LYS A 446 15.42 25.60 12.70
CA LYS A 446 15.74 26.46 11.55
C LYS A 446 14.49 26.73 10.69
N HIS A 447 13.63 25.72 10.51
CA HIS A 447 12.35 25.88 9.82
C HIS A 447 11.43 26.84 10.56
N ASP A 448 11.24 26.65 11.88
CA ASP A 448 10.44 27.52 12.74
C ASP A 448 10.91 28.99 12.66
N ILE A 449 12.21 29.25 12.83
CA ILE A 449 12.78 30.60 12.73
C ILE A 449 12.51 31.23 11.36
N LYS A 450 12.66 30.45 10.27
CA LYS A 450 12.39 30.93 8.92
C LYS A 450 10.92 31.31 8.75
N ARG A 451 9.99 30.51 9.25
CA ARG A 451 8.55 30.80 9.19
C ARG A 451 8.16 31.98 10.07
N GLN A 452 8.69 32.07 11.29
CA GLN A 452 8.45 33.22 12.18
C GLN A 452 8.97 34.53 11.60
N GLY A 453 10.04 34.52 10.81
CA GLY A 453 10.50 35.70 10.08
C GLY A 453 9.50 36.21 9.02
N ILE A 454 8.57 35.36 8.59
CA ILE A 454 7.54 35.67 7.58
C ILE A 454 6.20 35.97 8.28
N GLU A 455 5.78 35.13 9.22
CA GLU A 455 4.45 35.14 9.83
C GLU A 455 4.41 35.80 11.24
N GLY A 456 5.57 36.04 11.85
CA GLY A 456 5.69 36.44 13.25
C GLY A 456 5.74 35.26 14.24
N PRO A 457 5.99 35.53 15.53
CA PRO A 457 6.02 34.49 16.56
C PRO A 457 4.63 33.86 16.74
N PRO A 458 4.56 32.57 17.12
CA PRO A 458 3.28 31.91 17.36
C PRO A 458 2.50 32.62 18.45
N GLN A 459 1.26 33.02 18.15
CA GLN A 459 0.34 33.52 19.15
C GLN A 459 -0.27 32.34 19.89
N ILE A 460 -0.14 32.34 21.22
CA ILE A 460 -0.81 31.34 22.05
C ILE A 460 -2.31 31.60 21.91
N SER A 461 -3.00 30.72 21.19
CA SER A 461 -4.46 30.75 21.12
C SER A 461 -5.02 30.53 22.52
N GLN A 462 -5.88 31.44 22.97
CA GLN A 462 -6.65 31.25 24.21
C GLN A 462 -7.88 30.36 23.97
N SER A 463 -8.16 29.94 22.72
CA SER A 463 -9.25 29.02 22.42
C SER A 463 -8.87 27.59 22.81
N ASN A 464 -9.88 26.83 23.24
CA ASN A 464 -9.78 25.37 23.43
C ASN A 464 -9.78 24.60 22.09
N ASP A 465 -9.93 25.29 20.96
CA ASP A 465 -9.89 24.66 19.64
C ASP A 465 -8.48 24.18 19.30
N LEU A 466 -8.39 23.02 18.65
CA LEU A 466 -7.13 22.52 18.09
C LEU A 466 -6.63 23.53 17.05
N PRO A 467 -5.37 24.02 17.15
CA PRO A 467 -4.80 24.88 16.13
C PRO A 467 -4.82 24.21 14.75
N ASP A 468 -5.03 25.00 13.69
CA ASP A 468 -4.91 24.49 12.32
C ASP A 468 -3.57 23.75 12.15
N PRO A 469 -3.53 22.60 11.45
CA PRO A 469 -2.27 21.87 11.20
C PRO A 469 -1.15 22.72 10.57
N GLU A 470 -1.47 23.86 9.93
CA GLU A 470 -0.52 24.81 9.34
C GLU A 470 -0.01 25.88 10.30
N SER A 471 -0.58 25.98 11.50
CA SER A 471 -0.19 27.00 12.47
C SER A 471 1.29 26.86 12.85
N ASN A 472 2.01 27.98 12.86
CA ASN A 472 3.40 28.07 13.32
C ASN A 472 3.61 27.60 14.77
N ILE A 473 2.54 27.44 15.56
CA ILE A 473 2.61 26.84 16.90
C ILE A 473 3.12 25.39 16.85
N TRP A 474 2.85 24.66 15.78
CA TRP A 474 3.29 23.28 15.62
C TRP A 474 4.77 23.19 15.29
N ASP A 475 5.30 24.11 14.48
CA ASP A 475 6.74 24.20 14.22
C ASP A 475 7.51 24.47 15.52
N HIS A 476 7.01 25.43 16.31
CA HIS A 476 7.58 25.78 17.61
C HIS A 476 7.49 24.62 18.61
N GLY A 477 6.30 24.02 18.74
CA GLY A 477 6.04 22.91 19.64
C GLY A 477 6.85 21.66 19.28
N ALA A 478 7.09 21.40 18.00
CA ALA A 478 7.82 20.21 17.54
C ALA A 478 9.27 20.19 18.06
N TRP A 479 10.03 21.28 17.90
CA TRP A 479 11.39 21.29 18.42
C TRP A 479 11.43 21.34 19.95
N GLN A 480 10.49 22.03 20.63
CA GLN A 480 10.44 22.09 22.09
C GLN A 480 10.15 20.73 22.74
N THR A 481 9.16 20.01 22.20
CA THR A 481 8.79 18.68 22.70
C THR A 481 9.89 17.66 22.43
N LEU A 482 10.61 17.76 21.30
CA LEU A 482 11.81 16.94 21.03
C LEU A 482 12.96 17.25 22.00
N VAL A 483 13.21 18.52 22.32
CA VAL A 483 14.22 18.91 23.31
C VAL A 483 13.85 18.38 24.69
N SER A 484 12.57 18.48 25.08
CA SER A 484 12.06 17.94 26.33
C SER A 484 12.27 16.43 26.42
N LEU A 485 11.88 15.71 25.36
CA LEU A 485 12.08 14.27 25.23
C LEU A 485 13.57 13.90 25.32
N GLN A 486 14.44 14.63 24.60
CA GLN A 486 15.88 14.41 24.64
C GLN A 486 16.42 14.59 26.07
N ASN A 487 16.06 15.68 26.76
CA ASN A 487 16.50 15.94 28.13
C ASN A 487 16.00 14.89 29.13
N ALA A 488 14.82 14.30 28.88
CA ALA A 488 14.28 13.22 29.70
C ALA A 488 15.05 11.89 29.50
N CYS A 489 15.69 11.69 28.36
CA CYS A 489 16.45 10.49 28.02
C CYS A 489 17.97 10.63 28.19
N PHE A 490 18.50 11.86 28.18
CA PHE A 490 19.92 12.16 28.10
C PHE A 490 20.32 13.26 29.07
N ASP A 491 21.31 12.97 29.93
CA ASP A 491 21.84 13.93 30.91
C ASP A 491 22.84 14.91 30.24
N LEU A 492 22.28 16.02 29.77
CA LEU A 492 23.02 17.13 29.19
C LEU A 492 23.99 17.70 30.24
N GLY A 493 25.30 17.53 30.00
CA GLY A 493 26.35 18.02 30.90
C GLY A 493 27.00 16.95 31.78
N LYS A 494 26.63 15.68 31.64
CA LYS A 494 27.39 14.56 32.23
C LYS A 494 27.82 13.52 31.22
N THR A 495 26.95 13.18 30.28
CA THR A 495 27.21 12.13 29.29
C THR A 495 27.76 12.75 27.99
N CYS A 496 28.60 11.99 27.29
CA CYS A 496 29.09 12.33 25.96
C CYS A 496 27.92 12.49 24.99
N ALA A 497 27.84 13.63 24.34
CA ALA A 497 26.75 13.96 23.42
C ALA A 497 26.83 13.29 22.05
N LYS A 498 27.87 12.52 21.77
CA LYS A 498 27.84 11.64 20.59
C LYS A 498 26.84 10.51 20.85
N ARG A 499 25.80 10.43 20.02
CA ARG A 499 24.79 9.37 20.06
C ARG A 499 25.41 7.97 20.18
N GLY A 500 24.88 7.17 21.11
CA GLY A 500 25.32 5.80 21.36
C GLY A 500 26.67 5.64 22.08
N CYS A 501 27.34 6.73 22.47
CA CYS A 501 28.64 6.64 23.16
C CYS A 501 28.49 6.22 24.63
N GLY A 502 27.61 6.88 25.39
CA GLY A 502 27.34 6.56 26.79
C GLY A 502 28.46 6.90 27.80
N ASN A 503 29.68 7.18 27.34
CA ASN A 503 30.80 7.57 28.19
C ASN A 503 30.58 8.92 28.89
N THR A 504 31.24 9.15 30.01
CA THR A 504 31.28 10.45 30.69
C THR A 504 31.93 11.51 29.79
N GLY A 505 31.28 12.67 29.68
CA GLY A 505 31.80 13.81 28.95
C GLY A 505 32.87 14.56 29.76
N VAL A 506 33.98 14.94 29.11
CA VAL A 506 35.10 15.65 29.75
C VAL A 506 35.51 16.92 29.01
N SER A 507 35.26 16.98 27.71
CA SER A 507 35.63 18.10 26.84
C SER A 507 34.39 18.92 26.50
N LEU A 508 34.41 20.21 26.83
CA LEU A 508 33.35 21.16 26.50
C LEU A 508 33.35 21.53 25.02
N CYS A 509 32.15 21.62 24.45
CA CYS A 509 31.92 22.29 23.19
C CYS A 509 32.02 23.83 23.37
N LYS A 510 32.13 24.56 22.26
CA LYS A 510 32.14 26.03 22.23
C LYS A 510 30.88 26.66 22.81
N CYS A 511 29.75 25.96 22.80
CA CYS A 511 28.51 26.41 23.42
C CYS A 511 28.46 26.23 24.94
N GLU A 512 29.48 25.58 25.53
CA GLU A 512 29.62 25.28 26.96
C GLU A 512 28.51 24.38 27.57
N ALA A 513 27.48 24.04 26.81
CA ALA A 513 26.37 23.19 27.25
C ALA A 513 26.59 21.70 26.96
N VAL A 514 27.38 21.39 25.94
CA VAL A 514 27.57 20.02 25.43
C VAL A 514 28.95 19.49 25.78
N LEU A 515 29.02 18.28 26.31
CA LEU A 515 30.26 17.58 26.63
C LEU A 515 30.52 16.41 25.68
N TYR A 516 31.80 16.16 25.39
CA TYR A 516 32.28 14.99 24.66
C TYR A 516 33.33 14.24 25.47
N CYS A 517 33.38 12.91 25.36
CA CYS A 517 34.41 12.10 26.01
C CYS A 517 35.76 12.17 25.28
N SER A 518 35.78 12.58 24.01
CA SER A 518 36.99 12.70 23.20
C SER A 518 36.78 13.60 21.99
N ASP A 519 37.87 14.13 21.43
CA ASP A 519 37.84 14.90 20.18
C ASP A 519 37.28 14.10 19.01
N ALA A 520 37.58 12.79 18.93
CA ALA A 520 37.00 11.92 17.91
C ALA A 520 35.46 11.86 18.00
N CYS A 521 34.90 11.91 19.21
CA CYS A 521 33.45 11.97 19.37
C CYS A 521 32.88 13.32 18.96
N ARG A 522 33.54 14.42 19.37
CA ARG A 522 33.18 15.78 18.98
C ARG A 522 33.19 15.94 17.45
N THR A 523 34.24 15.49 16.78
CA THR A 523 34.35 15.58 15.31
C THR A 523 33.25 14.81 14.61
N LYS A 524 32.94 13.57 15.04
CA LYS A 524 31.87 12.76 14.44
C LYS A 524 30.47 13.34 14.63
N ASP A 525 30.25 14.11 15.70
CA ASP A 525 28.96 14.73 16.02
C ASP A 525 28.84 16.17 15.50
N SER A 526 29.97 16.77 15.09
CA SER A 526 30.07 18.19 14.77
C SER A 526 29.09 18.66 13.70
N GLU A 527 28.86 17.87 12.64
CA GLU A 527 27.94 18.23 11.56
C GLU A 527 26.51 18.47 12.08
N GLY A 528 26.00 17.58 12.93
CA GLY A 528 24.67 17.72 13.53
C GLY A 528 24.63 18.78 14.63
N HIS A 529 25.62 18.78 15.53
CA HIS A 529 25.65 19.71 16.66
C HIS A 529 25.86 21.17 16.23
N ASN A 530 26.65 21.44 15.20
CA ASN A 530 26.91 22.80 14.73
C ASN A 530 25.63 23.56 14.35
N ILE A 531 24.59 22.84 13.90
CA ILE A 531 23.29 23.43 13.53
C ILE A 531 22.60 24.07 14.75
N VAL A 532 22.78 23.48 15.95
CA VAL A 532 22.13 23.90 17.20
C VAL A 532 23.07 24.57 18.19
N CYS A 533 24.38 24.54 17.95
CA CYS A 533 25.41 25.00 18.89
C CYS A 533 25.17 26.45 19.37
N GLY A 534 24.84 27.36 18.45
CA GLY A 534 24.51 28.76 18.79
C GLY A 534 23.19 28.96 19.53
N TRP A 535 22.34 27.95 19.56
CA TRP A 535 20.99 27.98 20.16
C TRP A 535 20.92 27.29 21.52
N MET A 536 22.02 26.71 22.02
CA MET A 536 22.01 25.92 23.25
C MET A 536 21.50 26.69 24.48
N GLY A 537 21.69 28.01 24.54
CA GLY A 537 21.11 28.84 25.59
C GLY A 537 19.57 28.85 25.57
N VAL A 538 18.97 28.84 24.39
CA VAL A 538 17.51 28.74 24.20
C VAL A 538 17.04 27.32 24.53
N LEU A 539 17.72 26.31 23.99
CA LEU A 539 17.35 24.90 24.19
C LEU A 539 17.45 24.47 25.66
N GLY A 540 18.44 24.99 26.40
CA GLY A 540 18.63 24.72 27.83
C GLY A 540 17.51 25.25 28.73
N ASN A 541 16.75 26.24 28.28
CA ASN A 541 15.64 26.80 29.06
C ASN A 541 14.37 25.93 29.01
N VAL A 542 14.17 25.17 27.93
CA VAL A 542 13.00 24.28 27.77
C VAL A 542 12.92 23.25 28.90
N GLY A 543 14.05 22.68 29.31
CA GLY A 543 14.10 21.71 30.40
C GLY A 543 13.80 22.28 31.79
N LYS A 544 14.01 23.58 32.01
CA LYS A 544 13.78 24.25 33.30
C LYS A 544 12.32 24.65 33.51
N GLN A 545 11.55 24.85 32.45
CA GLN A 545 10.16 25.28 32.53
C GLN A 545 9.20 24.14 32.89
N ASN A 546 9.51 22.90 32.48
CA ASN A 546 8.64 21.73 32.69
C ASN A 546 8.71 21.11 34.10
N THR A 547 9.58 21.59 35.00
CA THR A 547 9.61 21.12 36.40
C THR A 547 8.54 21.78 37.28
N GLY A 548 7.84 22.81 36.78
CA GLY A 548 6.60 23.30 37.36
C GLY A 548 5.44 22.42 36.89
N SER A 549 5.01 21.47 37.71
CA SER A 549 3.95 20.51 37.38
C SER A 549 2.62 21.21 37.03
N VAL A 550 2.24 21.16 35.75
CA VAL A 550 0.86 21.32 35.31
C VAL A 550 0.25 19.92 35.28
N GLU A 551 -0.61 19.59 36.24
CA GLU A 551 -1.41 18.35 36.20
C GLU A 551 -2.31 18.38 34.96
N TYR A 552 -1.98 17.56 33.96
CA TYR A 552 -2.85 17.32 32.81
C TYR A 552 -3.87 16.24 33.19
N ASP A 553 -5.14 16.63 33.33
CA ASP A 553 -6.24 15.69 33.53
C ASP A 553 -6.62 15.03 32.20
N ALA A 554 -6.07 13.83 31.96
CA ALA A 554 -6.28 13.02 30.76
C ALA A 554 -7.75 12.58 30.54
N THR A 555 -8.64 12.82 31.51
CA THR A 555 -10.07 12.47 31.37
C THR A 555 -10.91 13.55 30.68
N SER A 556 -10.36 14.74 30.43
CA SER A 556 -11.11 15.89 29.91
C SER A 556 -11.19 16.01 28.37
N ILE A 557 -10.54 15.11 27.62
CA ILE A 557 -10.54 15.14 26.15
C ILE A 557 -11.62 14.20 25.61
N THR A 558 -12.86 14.68 25.54
CA THR A 558 -13.86 14.08 24.63
C THR A 558 -13.48 14.44 23.18
N PRO A 559 -13.34 13.46 22.27
CA PRO A 559 -13.09 13.77 20.86
C PRO A 559 -14.26 14.58 20.31
N PRO A 560 -14.01 15.59 19.46
CA PRO A 560 -15.09 16.33 18.82
C PRO A 560 -15.98 15.36 18.05
N SER A 561 -17.28 15.43 18.30
CA SER A 561 -18.29 14.76 17.48
C SER A 561 -18.10 15.21 16.05
N VAL A 562 -17.70 14.29 15.17
CA VAL A 562 -17.60 14.53 13.73
C VAL A 562 -19.02 14.79 13.23
N LYS A 563 -19.39 16.08 13.14
CA LYS A 563 -20.56 16.48 12.36
C LYS A 563 -20.20 16.32 10.89
N THR A 564 -20.74 15.28 10.27
CA THR A 564 -20.71 15.09 8.81
C THR A 564 -21.57 16.17 8.16
N THR A 565 -20.99 17.34 7.90
CA THR A 565 -21.62 18.36 7.04
C THR A 565 -21.49 17.91 5.59
N SER A 566 -22.51 17.19 5.12
CA SER A 566 -22.77 16.97 3.70
C SER A 566 -23.44 18.23 3.13
N GLY A 567 -22.64 19.23 2.77
CA GLY A 567 -23.06 20.36 1.96
C GLY A 567 -22.50 20.21 0.54
N PRO A 568 -23.29 20.49 -0.52
CA PRO A 568 -22.81 20.41 -1.89
C PRO A 568 -21.79 21.53 -2.16
N LEU A 569 -20.63 21.16 -2.72
CA LEU A 569 -19.68 22.09 -3.30
C LEU A 569 -20.20 22.54 -4.68
N GLU A 570 -20.95 23.63 -4.69
CA GLU A 570 -21.20 24.40 -5.91
C GLU A 570 -20.11 25.47 -6.06
N GLY A 571 -19.48 25.51 -7.24
CA GLY A 571 -18.81 26.70 -7.76
C GLY A 571 -17.29 26.68 -7.74
N LEU A 572 -16.67 26.01 -8.73
CA LEU A 572 -15.42 26.43 -9.35
C LEU A 572 -15.45 26.00 -10.83
N ASP A 573 -15.66 26.98 -11.71
CA ASP A 573 -15.27 26.95 -13.12
C ASP A 573 -13.74 27.08 -13.26
#